data_AF-H3AQ41-F1
#
_entry.id   AF-H3AQ41-F1
#
_cell.length_a   1.000
_cell.length_b   1.000
_cell.length_c   1.000
_cell.angle_alpha   90.00
_cell.angle_beta   90.00
_cell.angle_gamma   90.00
#
_symmetry.space_group_name_H-M   'P 1'
#
loop_
_entity.id
_entity.type
_entity.pdbx_description
1 polymer ?
#
loop_
_entity_poly.entity_id
_entity_poly.type
_entity_poly.pdbx_seq_one_letter_code
_entity_poly.pdbx_strand_id
1 'polypeptide(L)'
;IGLHPAHLLNTLQTLWTKKEFQAQLQQEARRGFAALKDPLEGLLDILEYCNDLKKGKGHSLGHYIINEFQDWIKEHPFVQQVRCNLKLRKLQAQVFNIIAESQTNLLDPLISIYQLDKADKDYLLGHVKYLYHKGKYKEAIVLSIKLHLQPDLCVEEMCTPMLLQEKTNLAEAFVADYPELQSKLVQMLDRWCDPTFNSEDLIRQYRGMFYLKKDKLNHKVLSKLVFRLMELYGIDPGKCP
;
A
#
# COMPACT_ATOMS: atom_id res chain seq x y z
N ILE A 1 18.65 -6.66 -30.25
CA ILE A 1 19.00 -5.66 -29.20
C ILE A 1 17.69 -5.00 -28.81
N GLY A 2 17.23 -5.16 -27.57
CA GLY A 2 15.94 -4.60 -27.12
C GLY A 2 16.03 -3.10 -26.86
N LEU A 3 14.87 -2.42 -26.83
CA LEU A 3 14.79 -1.00 -26.49
C LEU A 3 15.30 -0.76 -25.06
N HIS A 4 16.06 0.32 -24.86
CA HIS A 4 16.54 0.70 -23.54
C HIS A 4 15.44 1.40 -22.73
N PRO A 5 15.16 0.99 -21.48
CA PRO A 5 14.10 1.57 -20.64
C PRO A 5 14.14 3.11 -20.54
N ALA A 6 15.33 3.69 -20.35
CA ALA A 6 15.50 5.15 -20.29
C ALA A 6 15.13 5.88 -21.59
N HIS A 7 15.33 5.25 -22.76
CA HIS A 7 14.92 5.85 -24.03
C HIS A 7 13.39 5.91 -24.14
N LEU A 8 12.71 4.84 -23.73
CA LEU A 8 11.25 4.82 -23.69
C LEU A 8 10.71 5.90 -22.75
N LEU A 9 11.28 5.99 -21.53
CA LEU A 9 10.88 7.01 -20.56
C LEU A 9 11.06 8.43 -21.11
N ASN A 10 12.18 8.75 -21.75
CA ASN A 10 12.42 10.08 -22.33
C ASN A 10 11.40 10.42 -23.43
N THR A 11 11.07 9.47 -24.30
CA THR A 11 10.03 9.65 -25.32
C THR A 11 8.67 9.93 -24.67
N LEU A 12 8.28 9.12 -23.68
CA LEU A 12 7.01 9.29 -22.98
C LEU A 12 6.94 10.61 -22.19
N GLN A 13 8.04 11.02 -21.54
CA GLN A 13 8.15 12.32 -20.87
C GLN A 13 7.97 13.49 -21.85
N THR A 14 8.57 13.39 -23.04
CA THR A 14 8.46 14.41 -24.08
C THR A 14 7.01 14.55 -24.55
N LEU A 15 6.33 13.43 -24.82
CA LEU A 15 4.92 13.42 -25.23
C LEU A 15 4.01 13.92 -24.09
N TRP A 16 4.27 13.49 -22.86
CA TRP A 16 3.55 13.93 -21.68
C TRP A 16 3.61 15.45 -21.47
N THR A 17 4.80 16.04 -21.65
CA THR A 17 5.02 17.49 -21.47
C THR A 17 4.32 18.31 -22.55
N LYS A 18 4.25 17.78 -23.77
CA LYS A 18 3.55 18.44 -24.89
C LYS A 18 2.03 18.46 -24.72
N LYS A 19 1.46 17.68 -23.79
CA LYS A 19 0.00 17.50 -23.58
C LYS A 19 -0.77 17.14 -24.86
N GLU A 20 -0.07 16.60 -25.86
CA GLU A 20 -0.63 16.27 -27.16
C GLU A 20 -1.02 14.78 -27.22
N PHE A 21 -2.24 14.53 -27.71
CA PHE A 21 -2.83 13.24 -28.09
C PHE A 21 -2.58 12.03 -27.16
N GLN A 22 -3.51 11.78 -26.24
CA GLN A 22 -3.55 10.56 -25.41
C GLN A 22 -3.39 9.26 -26.21
N ALA A 23 -3.97 9.20 -27.42
CA ALA A 23 -3.86 8.04 -28.30
C ALA A 23 -2.43 7.79 -28.78
N GLN A 24 -1.66 8.84 -29.08
CA GLN A 24 -0.27 8.71 -29.51
C GLN A 24 0.62 8.27 -28.34
N LEU A 25 0.39 8.83 -27.14
CA LEU A 25 1.08 8.41 -25.93
C LEU A 25 0.85 6.92 -25.63
N GLN A 26 -0.40 6.46 -25.75
CA GLN A 26 -0.77 5.06 -25.57
C GLN A 26 -0.07 4.15 -26.59
N GLN A 27 -0.11 4.53 -27.88
CA GLN A 27 0.52 3.76 -28.94
C GLN A 27 2.03 3.61 -28.72
N GLU A 28 2.72 4.71 -28.40
CA GLU A 28 4.16 4.70 -28.14
C GLU A 28 4.51 3.93 -26.86
N ALA A 29 3.69 4.03 -25.81
CA ALA A 29 3.87 3.23 -24.60
C ALA A 29 3.78 1.73 -24.90
N ARG A 30 2.68 1.28 -25.55
CA ARG A 30 2.48 -0.15 -25.88
C ARG A 30 3.55 -0.68 -26.83
N ARG A 31 3.91 0.10 -27.86
CA ARG A 31 5.00 -0.26 -28.78
C ARG A 31 6.33 -0.36 -28.05
N GLY A 32 6.60 0.57 -27.14
CA GLY A 32 7.77 0.57 -26.28
C GLY A 32 7.85 -0.67 -25.42
N PHE A 33 6.75 -1.02 -24.72
CA PHE A 33 6.68 -2.21 -23.87
C PHE A 33 6.99 -3.49 -24.64
N ALA A 34 6.42 -3.65 -25.84
CA ALA A 34 6.69 -4.80 -26.70
C ALA A 34 8.14 -4.85 -27.22
N ALA A 35 8.83 -3.71 -27.31
CA ALA A 35 10.21 -3.62 -27.77
C ALA A 35 11.25 -3.81 -26.65
N LEU A 36 10.84 -3.83 -25.37
CA LEU A 36 11.72 -4.10 -24.24
C LEU A 36 12.21 -5.55 -24.28
N LYS A 37 13.48 -5.77 -23.90
CA LYS A 37 14.06 -7.12 -23.81
C LYS A 37 13.34 -7.98 -22.77
N ASP A 38 13.05 -7.39 -21.62
CA ASP A 38 12.14 -7.94 -20.61
C ASP A 38 11.19 -6.81 -20.18
N PRO A 39 9.90 -6.89 -20.53
CA PRO A 39 8.95 -5.83 -20.24
C PRO A 39 8.73 -5.54 -18.75
N LEU A 40 8.88 -6.53 -17.85
CA LEU A 40 8.71 -6.28 -16.42
C LEU A 40 9.95 -5.67 -15.79
N GLU A 41 11.12 -6.19 -16.12
CA GLU A 41 12.38 -5.61 -15.66
C GLU A 41 12.50 -4.16 -16.18
N GLY A 42 12.19 -3.96 -17.46
CA GLY A 42 12.18 -2.62 -18.05
C GLY A 42 11.13 -1.68 -17.45
N LEU A 43 9.99 -2.19 -16.99
CA LEU A 43 9.04 -1.36 -16.23
C LEU A 43 9.66 -0.89 -14.91
N LEU A 44 10.31 -1.77 -14.13
CA LEU A 44 10.98 -1.36 -12.89
C LEU A 44 12.06 -0.31 -13.16
N ASP A 45 12.89 -0.54 -14.17
CA ASP A 45 13.92 0.41 -14.58
C ASP A 45 13.28 1.78 -14.89
N ILE A 46 12.20 1.82 -15.69
CA ILE A 46 11.48 3.06 -15.98
C ILE A 46 10.99 3.75 -14.69
N LEU A 47 10.40 2.99 -13.77
CA LEU A 47 9.84 3.53 -12.53
C LEU A 47 10.90 4.04 -11.57
N GLU A 48 12.09 3.43 -11.52
CA GLU A 48 13.21 3.91 -10.71
C GLU A 48 13.67 5.31 -11.16
N TYR A 49 13.57 5.64 -12.44
CA TYR A 49 13.89 6.98 -12.98
C TYR A 49 12.69 7.95 -12.96
N CYS A 50 11.49 7.51 -12.57
CA CYS A 50 10.30 8.35 -12.44
C CYS A 50 10.26 9.10 -11.09
N ASN A 51 10.74 10.34 -11.08
CA ASN A 51 10.73 11.21 -9.90
C ASN A 51 9.33 11.66 -9.43
N ASP A 52 8.28 11.38 -10.21
CA ASP A 52 6.90 11.82 -9.97
C ASP A 52 6.05 10.79 -9.20
N LEU A 53 6.53 9.55 -9.05
CA LEU A 53 5.83 8.50 -8.27
C LEU A 53 5.62 8.89 -6.80
N LYS A 54 6.56 9.67 -6.25
CA LYS A 54 6.48 10.22 -4.88
C LYS A 54 5.53 11.43 -4.79
N LYS A 55 5.27 12.09 -5.92
CA LYS A 55 4.59 13.39 -6.01
C LYS A 55 3.09 13.23 -6.25
N GLY A 56 2.39 12.61 -5.31
CA GLY A 56 1.07 13.11 -4.86
C GLY A 56 -0.15 12.95 -5.77
N LYS A 57 0.00 13.02 -7.09
CA LYS A 57 -1.09 13.28 -8.03
C LYS A 57 -1.29 12.04 -8.88
N GLY A 58 -2.48 11.44 -8.81
CA GLY A 58 -2.91 10.31 -9.66
C GLY A 58 -2.94 10.60 -11.17
N HIS A 59 -2.41 11.75 -11.60
CA HIS A 59 -2.18 12.16 -12.98
C HIS A 59 -0.68 12.39 -13.25
N SER A 60 0.20 11.62 -12.59
CA SER A 60 1.63 11.62 -12.91
C SER A 60 1.89 10.72 -14.12
N LEU A 61 3.02 10.92 -14.81
CA LEU A 61 3.45 10.04 -15.89
C LEU A 61 3.69 8.61 -15.39
N GLY A 62 4.32 8.45 -14.22
CA GLY A 62 4.55 7.13 -13.64
C GLY A 62 3.25 6.34 -13.41
N HIS A 63 2.20 7.01 -12.92
CA HIS A 63 0.86 6.42 -12.77
C HIS A 63 0.27 5.97 -14.11
N TYR A 64 0.37 6.83 -15.14
CA TYR A 64 -0.10 6.50 -16.48
C TYR A 64 0.62 5.26 -17.03
N ILE A 65 1.96 5.22 -16.93
CA ILE A 65 2.78 4.11 -17.40
C ILE A 65 2.38 2.80 -16.72
N ILE A 66 2.21 2.80 -15.40
CA ILE A 66 1.84 1.60 -14.63
C ILE A 66 0.47 1.07 -15.08
N ASN A 67 -0.53 1.94 -15.20
CA ASN A 67 -1.88 1.53 -15.60
C ASN A 67 -1.93 1.03 -17.04
N GLU A 68 -1.30 1.75 -17.97
CA GLU A 68 -1.23 1.33 -19.38
C GLU A 68 -0.48 0.00 -19.52
N PHE A 69 0.58 -0.21 -18.73
CA PHE A 69 1.30 -1.48 -18.70
C PHE A 69 0.43 -2.61 -18.14
N GLN A 70 -0.36 -2.33 -17.09
CA GLN A 70 -1.30 -3.30 -16.53
C GLN A 70 -2.34 -3.76 -17.56
N ASP A 71 -2.85 -2.84 -18.38
CA ASP A 71 -3.81 -3.19 -19.42
C ASP A 71 -3.14 -3.92 -20.59
N TRP A 72 -1.96 -3.46 -21.00
CA TRP A 72 -1.17 -4.11 -22.04
C TRP A 72 -0.80 -5.56 -21.68
N ILE A 73 -0.40 -5.84 -20.44
CA ILE A 73 0.02 -7.20 -20.04
C ILE A 73 -1.17 -8.19 -19.97
N LYS A 74 -2.40 -7.71 -19.73
CA LYS A 74 -3.62 -8.55 -19.81
C LYS A 74 -3.86 -9.05 -21.23
N GLU A 75 -3.54 -8.23 -22.23
CA GLU A 75 -3.61 -8.58 -23.65
C GLU A 75 -2.42 -9.48 -24.10
N HIS A 76 -1.34 -9.55 -23.31
CA HIS A 76 -0.10 -10.25 -23.65
C HIS A 76 0.32 -11.25 -22.55
N PRO A 77 -0.48 -12.31 -22.28
CA PRO A 77 -0.29 -13.21 -21.14
C PRO A 77 1.04 -13.98 -21.17
N PHE A 78 1.65 -14.19 -22.36
CA PHE A 78 2.94 -14.85 -22.50
C PHE A 78 4.07 -14.12 -21.75
N VAL A 79 3.97 -12.81 -21.58
CA VAL A 79 4.94 -12.00 -20.81
C VAL A 79 5.02 -12.46 -19.36
N GLN A 80 3.92 -12.97 -18.80
CA GLN A 80 3.89 -13.51 -17.43
C GLN A 80 4.21 -15.00 -17.35
N GLN A 81 3.92 -15.77 -18.41
CA GLN A 81 4.02 -17.24 -18.41
C GLN A 81 5.45 -17.77 -18.54
N VAL A 82 6.35 -17.07 -19.24
CA VAL A 82 7.71 -17.58 -19.56
C VAL A 82 8.73 -17.22 -18.46
N ARG A 83 8.38 -17.43 -17.18
CA ARG A 83 9.25 -17.04 -16.06
C ARG A 83 9.69 -18.20 -15.19
N CYS A 84 10.99 -18.21 -14.89
CA CYS A 84 11.50 -18.98 -13.78
C CYS A 84 11.19 -18.27 -12.46
N ASN A 85 10.86 -19.06 -11.43
CA ASN A 85 10.50 -18.56 -10.09
C ASN A 85 11.57 -17.63 -9.49
N LEU A 86 12.85 -17.90 -9.77
CA LEU A 86 13.96 -17.09 -9.25
C LEU A 86 13.94 -15.66 -9.80
N LYS A 87 13.64 -15.48 -11.10
CA LYS A 87 13.55 -14.15 -11.70
C LYS A 87 12.36 -13.37 -11.15
N LEU A 88 11.21 -14.04 -10.98
CA LEU A 88 10.04 -13.40 -10.40
C LEU A 88 10.32 -12.89 -8.98
N ARG A 89 10.94 -13.69 -8.11
CA ARG A 89 11.30 -13.27 -6.74
C ARG A 89 12.21 -12.04 -6.72
N LYS A 90 13.18 -11.94 -7.63
CA LYS A 90 14.04 -10.75 -7.75
C LYS A 90 13.24 -9.51 -8.11
N LEU A 91 12.34 -9.62 -9.09
CA LEU A 91 11.46 -8.50 -9.49
C LEU A 91 10.54 -8.10 -8.33
N GLN A 92 9.94 -9.06 -7.62
CA GLN A 92 9.11 -8.79 -6.45
C GLN A 92 9.87 -8.01 -5.37
N ALA A 93 11.12 -8.38 -5.08
CA ALA A 93 11.97 -7.65 -4.13
C ALA A 93 12.22 -6.19 -4.55
N GLN A 94 12.45 -5.95 -5.84
CA GLN A 94 12.62 -4.58 -6.36
C GLN A 94 11.31 -3.77 -6.28
N VAL A 95 10.17 -4.39 -6.59
CA VAL A 95 8.84 -3.75 -6.51
C VAL A 95 8.55 -3.27 -5.10
N PHE A 96 8.93 -4.03 -4.07
CA PHE A 96 8.70 -3.61 -2.69
C PHE A 96 9.45 -2.32 -2.32
N ASN A 97 10.65 -2.10 -2.87
CA ASN A 97 11.36 -0.84 -2.69
C ASN A 97 10.59 0.32 -3.34
N ILE A 98 9.99 0.08 -4.51
CA ILE A 98 9.13 1.06 -5.19
C ILE A 98 7.87 1.33 -4.36
N ILE A 99 7.21 0.29 -3.84
CA ILE A 99 6.00 0.42 -3.00
C ILE A 99 6.26 1.28 -1.76
N ALA A 100 7.42 1.10 -1.10
CA ALA A 100 7.78 1.89 0.09
C ALA A 100 7.87 3.40 -0.18
N GLU A 101 8.16 3.76 -1.43
CA GLU A 101 8.30 5.15 -1.89
C GLU A 101 7.09 5.67 -2.67
N SER A 102 6.13 4.79 -2.99
CA SER A 102 5.00 5.07 -3.87
C SER A 102 3.71 5.39 -3.11
N GLN A 103 2.74 5.94 -3.84
CA GLN A 103 1.41 6.20 -3.31
C GLN A 103 0.56 4.92 -3.22
N THR A 104 -0.43 4.92 -2.32
CA THR A 104 -1.23 3.72 -2.03
C THR A 104 -2.11 3.23 -3.17
N ASN A 105 -2.46 4.10 -4.12
CA ASN A 105 -3.25 3.77 -5.31
C ASN A 105 -2.45 3.02 -6.38
N LEU A 106 -1.11 3.00 -6.29
CA LEU A 106 -0.26 2.22 -7.18
C LEU A 106 -0.09 0.77 -6.72
N LEU A 107 -0.53 0.42 -5.50
CA LEU A 107 -0.38 -0.94 -5.00
C LEU A 107 -1.16 -1.96 -5.84
N ASP A 108 -2.40 -1.67 -6.24
CA ASP A 108 -3.21 -2.67 -6.99
C ASP A 108 -2.57 -3.06 -8.32
N PRO A 109 -2.18 -2.12 -9.20
CA PRO A 109 -1.45 -2.47 -10.41
C PRO A 109 -0.15 -3.23 -10.12
N LEU A 110 0.66 -2.79 -9.15
CA LEU A 110 1.95 -3.43 -8.85
C LEU A 110 1.78 -4.84 -8.29
N ILE A 111 0.79 -5.07 -7.40
CA ILE A 111 0.45 -6.39 -6.89
C ILE A 111 0.06 -7.31 -8.04
N SER A 112 -0.80 -6.83 -8.95
CA SER A 112 -1.28 -7.59 -10.10
C SER A 112 -0.17 -7.91 -11.12
N ILE A 113 0.62 -6.91 -11.51
CA ILE A 113 1.67 -7.05 -12.53
C ILE A 113 2.77 -8.02 -12.07
N TYR A 114 3.15 -7.97 -10.79
CA TYR A 114 4.25 -8.76 -10.23
C TYR A 114 3.77 -9.95 -9.38
N GLN A 115 2.47 -10.23 -9.39
CA GLN A 115 1.83 -11.36 -8.70
C GLN A 115 2.28 -11.47 -7.24
N LEU A 116 2.26 -10.33 -6.53
CA LEU A 116 2.75 -10.26 -5.14
C LEU A 116 1.90 -11.11 -4.19
N ASP A 117 0.63 -11.35 -4.54
CA ASP A 117 -0.29 -12.26 -3.86
C ASP A 117 0.21 -13.73 -3.84
N LYS A 118 1.08 -14.10 -4.78
CA LYS A 118 1.67 -15.45 -4.87
C LYS A 118 3.04 -15.56 -4.20
N ALA A 119 3.55 -14.47 -3.64
CA ALA A 119 4.81 -14.50 -2.93
C ALA A 119 4.69 -15.28 -1.61
N ASP A 120 5.83 -15.68 -1.07
CA ASP A 120 5.88 -16.36 0.22
C ASP A 120 5.31 -15.48 1.35
N LYS A 121 4.45 -16.06 2.19
CA LYS A 121 3.72 -15.32 3.22
C LYS A 121 4.64 -14.68 4.25
N ASP A 122 5.68 -15.37 4.71
CA ASP A 122 6.63 -14.84 5.68
C ASP A 122 7.44 -13.68 5.09
N TYR A 123 7.79 -13.79 3.80
CA TYR A 123 8.44 -12.72 3.06
C TYR A 123 7.55 -11.46 2.94
N LEU A 124 6.25 -11.64 2.68
CA LEU A 124 5.27 -10.55 2.65
C LEU A 124 5.10 -9.89 4.02
N LEU A 125 4.98 -10.70 5.08
CA LEU A 125 4.89 -10.20 6.46
C LEU A 125 6.15 -9.42 6.86
N GLY A 126 7.33 -9.90 6.46
CA GLY A 126 8.59 -9.18 6.64
C GLY A 126 8.57 -7.79 5.99
N HIS A 127 7.97 -7.66 4.81
CA HIS A 127 7.81 -6.37 4.13
C HIS A 127 6.83 -5.44 4.82
N VAL A 128 5.71 -5.95 5.32
CA VAL A 128 4.76 -5.15 6.13
C VAL A 128 5.45 -4.60 7.38
N LYS A 129 6.21 -5.44 8.09
CA LYS A 129 7.01 -5.01 9.25
C LYS A 129 8.08 -3.98 8.88
N TYR A 130 8.74 -4.15 7.74
CA TYR A 130 9.69 -3.17 7.23
C TYR A 130 9.03 -1.79 7.00
N LEU A 131 7.87 -1.76 6.33
CA LEU A 131 7.11 -0.51 6.12
C LEU A 131 6.71 0.13 7.45
N TYR A 132 6.23 -0.69 8.40
CA TYR A 132 5.88 -0.24 9.75
C TYR A 132 7.07 0.45 10.44
N HIS A 133 8.24 -0.20 10.49
CA HIS A 133 9.44 0.37 11.12
C HIS A 133 10.00 1.61 10.40
N LYS A 134 9.68 1.79 9.12
CA LYS A 134 9.97 3.02 8.36
C LYS A 134 8.96 4.14 8.59
N GLY A 135 7.94 3.94 9.43
CA GLY A 135 6.86 4.89 9.67
C GLY A 135 5.84 4.98 8.52
N LYS A 136 5.90 4.06 7.55
CA LYS A 136 5.00 3.97 6.39
C LYS A 136 3.73 3.18 6.74
N TYR A 137 3.04 3.63 7.78
CA TYR A 137 1.92 2.89 8.38
C TYR A 137 0.73 2.71 7.45
N LYS A 138 0.44 3.74 6.63
CA LYS A 138 -0.68 3.70 5.69
C LYS A 138 -0.41 2.63 4.63
N GLU A 139 0.81 2.62 4.10
CA GLU A 139 1.28 1.66 3.10
C GLU A 139 1.29 0.25 3.69
N ALA A 140 1.77 0.07 4.93
CA ALA A 140 1.77 -1.21 5.63
C ALA A 140 0.34 -1.80 5.77
N ILE A 141 -0.63 -0.98 6.21
CA ILE A 141 -2.03 -1.42 6.34
C ILE A 141 -2.64 -1.74 4.99
N VAL A 142 -2.53 -0.83 4.02
CA VAL A 142 -3.13 -1.05 2.70
C VAL A 142 -2.53 -2.30 2.04
N LEU A 143 -1.22 -2.50 2.15
CA LEU A 143 -0.56 -3.71 1.66
C LEU A 143 -1.08 -4.96 2.38
N SER A 144 -1.20 -4.92 3.70
CA SER A 144 -1.72 -6.05 4.48
C SER A 144 -3.15 -6.42 4.10
N ILE A 145 -4.01 -5.43 3.86
CA ILE A 145 -5.41 -5.65 3.44
C ILE A 145 -5.45 -6.28 2.04
N LYS A 146 -4.71 -5.70 1.09
CA LYS A 146 -4.71 -6.16 -0.30
C LYS A 146 -4.13 -7.55 -0.48
N LEU A 147 -3.24 -7.97 0.42
CA LEU A 147 -2.62 -9.29 0.40
C LEU A 147 -3.23 -10.25 1.43
N HIS A 148 -4.32 -9.86 2.10
CA HIS A 148 -5.03 -10.68 3.10
C HIS A 148 -4.13 -11.19 4.24
N LEU A 149 -3.21 -10.35 4.71
CA LEU A 149 -2.20 -10.67 5.75
C LEU A 149 -2.65 -10.30 7.17
N GLN A 150 -3.84 -9.70 7.34
CA GLN A 150 -4.29 -9.16 8.62
C GLN A 150 -4.32 -10.18 9.78
N PRO A 151 -4.70 -11.47 9.58
CA PRO A 151 -4.74 -12.44 10.67
C PRO A 151 -3.40 -12.68 11.37
N ASP A 152 -2.28 -12.46 10.68
CA ASP A 152 -0.93 -12.73 11.17
C ASP A 152 -0.23 -11.48 11.72
N LEU A 153 -0.95 -10.37 11.81
CA LEU A 153 -0.45 -9.07 12.25
C LEU A 153 -1.10 -8.66 13.56
N CYS A 154 -0.35 -7.93 14.39
CA CYS A 154 -0.88 -7.41 15.64
C CYS A 154 -1.81 -6.23 15.38
N VAL A 155 -3.08 -6.33 15.82
CA VAL A 155 -4.08 -5.27 15.68
C VAL A 155 -3.62 -4.00 16.38
N GLU A 156 -3.02 -4.12 17.56
CA GLU A 156 -2.56 -2.98 18.34
C GLU A 156 -1.44 -2.22 17.62
N GLU A 157 -0.46 -2.94 17.07
CA GLU A 157 0.62 -2.34 16.28
C GLU A 157 0.08 -1.68 15.01
N MET A 158 -0.80 -2.37 14.26
CA MET A 158 -1.26 -1.86 12.97
C MET A 158 -2.27 -0.71 13.10
N CYS A 159 -3.26 -0.82 13.99
CA CYS A 159 -4.35 0.15 14.09
C CYS A 159 -3.97 1.41 14.88
N THR A 160 -3.08 1.31 15.87
CA THR A 160 -2.70 2.45 16.72
C THR A 160 -2.21 3.66 15.93
N PRO A 161 -1.24 3.54 15.00
CA PRO A 161 -0.78 4.67 14.21
C PRO A 161 -1.90 5.31 13.37
N MET A 162 -2.89 4.55 12.91
CA MET A 162 -4.02 5.09 12.15
C MET A 162 -4.97 5.88 13.02
N LEU A 163 -5.32 5.34 14.19
CA LEU A 163 -6.19 6.00 15.15
C LEU A 163 -5.57 7.33 15.60
N LEU A 164 -4.27 7.32 15.91
CA LEU A 164 -3.53 8.53 16.26
C LEU A 164 -3.44 9.56 15.12
N GLN A 165 -3.55 9.11 13.87
CA GLN A 165 -3.58 9.96 12.67
C GLN A 165 -5.00 10.36 12.24
N GLU A 166 -6.04 10.07 13.04
CA GLU A 166 -7.46 10.29 12.69
C GLU A 166 -7.89 9.54 11.41
N LYS A 167 -7.19 8.46 11.06
CA LYS A 167 -7.48 7.58 9.92
C LYS A 167 -8.25 6.34 10.37
N THR A 168 -9.28 6.54 11.19
CA THR A 168 -10.10 5.46 11.78
C THR A 168 -10.69 4.54 10.72
N ASN A 169 -11.06 5.10 9.57
CA ASN A 169 -11.54 4.35 8.41
C ASN A 169 -10.55 3.27 7.93
N LEU A 170 -9.24 3.50 8.02
CA LEU A 170 -8.23 2.49 7.67
C LEU A 170 -8.06 1.43 8.75
N ALA A 171 -8.20 1.80 10.03
CA ALA A 171 -8.21 0.83 11.12
C ALA A 171 -9.44 -0.09 11.04
N GLU A 172 -10.61 0.46 10.71
CA GLU A 172 -11.83 -0.32 10.46
C GLU A 172 -11.68 -1.22 9.23
N ALA A 173 -11.15 -0.70 8.13
CA ALA A 173 -10.91 -1.50 6.91
C ALA A 173 -9.93 -2.66 7.16
N PHE A 174 -8.95 -2.48 8.06
CA PHE A 174 -8.01 -3.54 8.43
C PHE A 174 -8.70 -4.73 9.08
N VAL A 175 -9.69 -4.49 9.95
CA VAL A 175 -10.40 -5.55 10.67
C VAL A 175 -11.70 -6.01 10.02
N ALA A 176 -12.17 -5.30 8.98
CA ALA A 176 -13.52 -5.43 8.43
C ALA A 176 -13.94 -6.88 8.13
N ASP A 177 -13.04 -7.70 7.60
CA ASP A 177 -13.34 -9.07 7.17
C ASP A 177 -13.04 -10.14 8.24
N TYR A 178 -12.58 -9.75 9.44
CA TYR A 178 -12.06 -10.67 10.45
C TYR A 178 -12.68 -10.41 11.84
N PRO A 179 -13.70 -11.19 12.25
CA PRO A 179 -14.39 -11.01 13.53
C PRO A 179 -13.47 -11.03 14.77
N GLU A 180 -12.42 -11.85 14.75
CA GLU A 180 -11.42 -11.88 15.82
C GLU A 180 -10.65 -10.57 15.92
N LEU A 181 -10.30 -9.96 14.78
CA LEU A 181 -9.58 -8.69 14.74
C LEU A 181 -10.52 -7.52 15.11
N GLN A 182 -11.79 -7.58 14.72
CA GLN A 182 -12.82 -6.62 15.14
C GLN A 182 -12.93 -6.58 16.66
N SER A 183 -13.01 -7.77 17.29
CA SER A 183 -13.08 -7.90 18.74
C SER A 183 -11.82 -7.34 19.41
N LYS A 184 -10.63 -7.66 18.88
CA LYS A 184 -9.35 -7.11 19.39
C LYS A 184 -9.27 -5.59 19.27
N LEU A 185 -9.75 -5.01 18.16
CA LEU A 185 -9.78 -3.56 17.97
C LEU A 185 -10.67 -2.87 19.01
N VAL A 186 -11.86 -3.41 19.24
CA VAL A 186 -12.80 -2.85 20.22
C VAL A 186 -12.23 -2.97 21.63
N GLN A 187 -11.70 -4.14 22.02
CA GLN A 187 -11.07 -4.33 23.33
C GLN A 187 -9.88 -3.38 23.55
N MET A 188 -9.07 -3.14 22.52
CA MET A 188 -7.98 -2.18 22.59
C MET A 188 -8.49 -0.75 22.82
N LEU A 189 -9.51 -0.32 22.06
CA LEU A 189 -10.09 1.02 22.19
C LEU A 189 -10.79 1.23 23.53
N ASP A 190 -11.40 0.18 24.07
CA ASP A 190 -12.06 0.19 25.38
C ASP A 190 -11.05 0.37 26.52
N ARG A 191 -9.90 -0.32 26.45
CA ARG A 191 -8.77 -0.07 27.38
C ARG A 191 -8.27 1.37 27.32
N TRP A 192 -8.32 2.02 26.16
CA TRP A 192 -7.95 3.44 26.04
C TRP A 192 -8.99 4.38 26.62
N CYS A 193 -10.20 3.88 26.88
CA CYS A 193 -11.22 4.60 27.63
C CYS A 193 -10.92 4.57 29.14
N ASP A 194 -10.14 3.63 29.67
CA ASP A 194 -9.87 3.60 31.11
C ASP A 194 -9.21 4.91 31.61
N PRO A 195 -9.70 5.56 32.69
CA PRO A 195 -9.11 6.78 33.23
C PRO A 195 -7.64 6.65 33.65
N THR A 196 -7.18 5.43 33.92
CA THR A 196 -5.79 5.10 34.27
C THR A 196 -4.91 4.92 33.03
N PHE A 197 -5.48 4.87 31.83
CA PHE A 197 -4.74 4.73 30.60
C PHE A 197 -3.87 5.96 30.31
N ASN A 198 -2.57 5.75 30.21
CA ASN A 198 -1.62 6.83 29.92
C ASN A 198 -1.51 7.08 28.41
N SER A 199 -2.36 7.95 27.89
CA SER A 199 -2.33 8.38 26.50
C SER A 199 -1.02 9.08 26.10
N GLU A 200 -0.32 9.73 27.04
CA GLU A 200 0.96 10.39 26.76
C GLU A 200 2.10 9.39 26.52
N ASP A 201 2.11 8.24 27.21
CA ASP A 201 3.10 7.18 26.96
C ASP A 201 2.89 6.55 25.58
N LEU A 202 1.63 6.30 25.20
CA LEU A 202 1.28 5.84 23.86
C LEU A 202 1.74 6.84 22.80
N ILE A 203 1.40 8.12 22.96
CA ILE A 203 1.82 9.19 22.05
C ILE A 203 3.35 9.27 21.96
N ARG A 204 4.07 9.14 23.10
CA ARG A 204 5.54 9.18 23.14
C ARG A 204 6.17 8.08 22.28
N GLN A 205 5.59 6.88 22.25
CA GLN A 205 6.05 5.78 21.40
C GLN A 205 6.03 6.15 19.90
N TYR A 206 5.11 7.03 19.49
CA TYR A 206 4.92 7.42 18.08
C TYR A 206 5.38 8.86 17.72
N ARG A 207 5.78 9.69 18.70
CA ARG A 207 6.18 11.10 18.52
C ARG A 207 7.31 11.32 17.51
N GLY A 208 8.19 10.34 17.30
CA GLY A 208 9.29 10.44 16.33
C GLY A 208 8.87 10.20 14.87
N MET A 209 7.63 9.79 14.62
CA MET A 209 7.25 9.19 13.33
C MET A 209 6.21 10.02 12.56
N PHE A 210 5.49 10.93 13.22
CA PHE A 210 4.58 11.90 12.58
C PHE A 210 4.17 13.02 13.54
N TYR A 211 3.68 14.15 12.99
CA TYR A 211 3.21 15.28 13.80
C TYR A 211 1.88 14.93 14.49
N LEU A 212 1.95 14.67 15.79
CA LEU A 212 0.79 14.41 16.66
C LEU A 212 0.33 15.71 17.31
N LYS A 213 -0.96 16.07 17.16
CA LYS A 213 -1.57 17.11 18.01
C LYS A 213 -1.91 16.48 19.36
N LYS A 214 -1.59 17.16 20.46
CA LYS A 214 -1.73 16.64 21.83
C LYS A 214 -3.18 16.31 22.25
N ASP A 215 -4.18 16.96 21.65
CA ASP A 215 -5.59 16.82 22.06
C ASP A 215 -6.38 15.69 21.35
N LYS A 216 -5.70 14.76 20.67
CA LYS A 216 -6.34 13.84 19.70
C LYS A 216 -7.05 12.63 20.32
N LEU A 217 -6.62 12.15 21.48
CA LEU A 217 -7.27 11.03 22.18
C LEU A 217 -8.30 11.58 23.18
N ASN A 218 -9.38 12.14 22.66
CA ASN A 218 -10.49 12.58 23.49
C ASN A 218 -11.31 11.37 23.94
N HIS A 219 -11.30 11.10 25.24
CA HIS A 219 -12.03 10.00 25.86
C HIS A 219 -13.51 9.92 25.41
N LYS A 220 -14.23 11.04 25.30
CA LYS A 220 -15.63 11.05 24.82
C LYS A 220 -15.77 10.59 23.36
N VAL A 221 -14.78 10.89 22.51
CA VAL A 221 -14.79 10.49 21.11
C VAL A 221 -14.45 9.00 20.99
N LEU A 222 -13.50 8.52 21.80
CA LEU A 222 -13.14 7.11 21.90
C LEU A 222 -14.32 6.26 22.37
N SER A 223 -15.02 6.65 23.44
CA SER A 223 -16.19 5.90 23.91
C SER A 223 -17.28 5.82 22.84
N LYS A 224 -17.57 6.93 22.14
CA LYS A 224 -18.54 6.92 21.02
C LYS A 224 -18.10 5.99 19.88
N LEU A 225 -16.80 5.94 19.59
CA LEU A 225 -16.25 5.03 18.59
C LEU A 225 -16.42 3.57 19.02
N VAL A 226 -16.10 3.25 20.28
CA VAL A 226 -16.28 1.91 20.85
C VAL A 226 -17.74 1.46 20.72
N PHE A 227 -18.69 2.25 21.19
CA PHE A 227 -20.12 1.91 21.09
C PHE A 227 -20.56 1.69 19.64
N ARG A 228 -20.16 2.58 18.71
CA ARG A 228 -20.47 2.41 17.28
C ARG A 228 -19.91 1.11 16.72
N LEU A 229 -18.66 0.77 17.04
CA LEU A 229 -18.01 -0.46 16.53
C LEU A 229 -18.60 -1.72 17.16
N MET A 230 -18.98 -1.67 18.43
CA MET A 230 -19.68 -2.78 19.08
C MET A 230 -21.03 -3.07 18.42
N GLU A 231 -21.82 -2.04 18.14
CA GLU A 231 -23.08 -2.16 17.40
C GLU A 231 -22.84 -2.68 15.98
N LEU A 232 -21.86 -2.12 15.28
CA LEU A 232 -21.53 -2.49 13.90
C LEU A 232 -21.11 -3.95 13.75
N TYR A 233 -20.32 -4.47 14.70
CA TYR A 233 -19.77 -5.82 14.67
C TYR A 233 -20.55 -6.83 15.50
N GLY A 234 -21.63 -6.42 16.19
CA GLY A 234 -22.42 -7.29 17.05
C GLY A 234 -21.62 -7.84 18.25
N ILE A 235 -20.72 -7.03 18.81
CA ILE A 235 -19.87 -7.43 19.95
C ILE A 235 -20.65 -7.22 21.25
N ASP A 236 -20.77 -8.29 22.04
CA ASP A 236 -21.39 -8.28 23.35
C ASP A 236 -20.63 -7.33 24.31
N PRO A 237 -21.32 -6.36 24.97
CA PRO A 237 -20.72 -5.51 25.98
C PRO A 237 -19.99 -6.25 27.10
N GLY A 238 -20.40 -7.47 27.44
CA GLY A 238 -19.71 -8.28 28.44
C GLY A 238 -18.32 -8.80 28.01
N LYS A 239 -17.93 -8.62 26.75
CA LYS A 239 -16.62 -9.02 26.19
C LYS A 239 -15.62 -7.85 26.09
N CYS A 240 -16.05 -6.66 26.47
CA CYS A 240 -15.22 -5.47 26.64
C CYS A 240 -14.90 -5.34 28.15
N PRO A 241 -13.63 -5.47 28.57
CA PRO A 241 -13.24 -5.53 29.98
C PRO A 241 -13.34 -4.21 30.73
#